data_AF-A0A167HIN1-F1
#
_entry.id   AF-A0A167HIN1-F1
#
_cell.length_a   1.000
_cell.length_b   1.000
_cell.length_c   1.000
_cell.angle_alpha   90.00
_cell.angle_beta   90.00
_cell.angle_gamma   90.00
#
_symmetry.space_group_name_H-M   'P 1'
#
loop_
_entity.id
_entity.type
_entity.pdbx_description
1 polymer ?
#
loop_
_entity_poly.entity_id
_entity_poly.type
_entity_poly.pdbx_seq_one_letter_code
_entity_poly.pdbx_strand_id
1 'polypeptide(L)'
;MKIKFAALAVSIALLSGCNDDNTNTIEVIKEVEVIKEVEVSPAPVTAVKNVILMIGDGMGPQQVGLLEEYAQRAPNSVYNSKNNETALSKLANHGHLGLSLNAPHGSSGSLVTDSACSATQLATGIAAGSEMIGLDTEGNKIATILEKAKAMGKATGLVSDTRITHATPAAFAAH
;
A
#
# COMPACT_ATOMS: atom_id res chain seq x y z
N MET A 1 -24.02 5.26 -10.52
CA MET A 1 -23.73 4.11 -11.39
C MET A 1 -23.36 2.94 -10.47
N LYS A 2 -24.26 1.97 -10.25
CA LYS A 2 -24.01 0.84 -9.33
C LYS A 2 -23.14 -0.19 -10.06
N ILE A 3 -21.93 -0.45 -9.57
CA ILE A 3 -21.04 -1.49 -10.09
C ILE A 3 -21.31 -2.76 -9.30
N LYS A 4 -21.76 -3.84 -9.97
CA LYS A 4 -21.98 -5.15 -9.37
C LYS A 4 -20.69 -5.98 -9.47
N PHE A 5 -20.17 -6.45 -8.34
CA PHE A 5 -19.11 -7.48 -8.30
C PHE A 5 -19.74 -8.81 -7.90
N ALA A 6 -19.46 -9.87 -8.65
CA ALA A 6 -19.83 -11.23 -8.30
C ALA A 6 -18.65 -11.90 -7.58
N ALA A 7 -18.82 -12.27 -6.32
CA ALA A 7 -17.87 -13.13 -5.61
C ALA A 7 -18.23 -14.59 -5.90
N LEU A 8 -17.29 -15.34 -6.46
CA LEU A 8 -17.46 -16.76 -6.79
C LEU A 8 -16.88 -17.60 -5.64
N ALA A 9 -17.73 -18.24 -4.84
CA ALA A 9 -17.30 -19.24 -3.88
C ALA A 9 -17.41 -20.62 -4.54
N VAL A 10 -16.27 -21.26 -4.83
CA VAL A 10 -16.24 -22.65 -5.30
C VAL A 10 -16.07 -23.55 -4.08
N SER A 11 -17.15 -24.18 -3.62
CA SER A 11 -17.04 -25.28 -2.65
C SER A 11 -16.52 -26.52 -3.39
N ILE A 12 -15.24 -26.84 -3.22
CA ILE A 12 -14.68 -28.11 -3.68
C ILE A 12 -14.97 -29.16 -2.59
N ALA A 13 -15.92 -30.06 -2.85
CA ALA A 13 -16.08 -31.27 -2.06
C ALA A 13 -15.00 -32.28 -2.49
N LEU A 14 -13.93 -32.42 -1.70
CA LEU A 14 -12.94 -33.49 -1.85
C LEU A 14 -13.52 -34.79 -1.28
N LEU A 15 -13.96 -35.70 -2.15
CA LEU A 15 -14.21 -37.09 -1.77
C LEU A 15 -12.92 -37.89 -1.99
N SER A 16 -12.24 -38.23 -0.91
CA SER A 16 -11.18 -39.26 -0.93
C SER A 16 -11.82 -40.64 -1.08
N GLY A 17 -11.60 -41.28 -2.22
CA GLY A 17 -11.86 -42.71 -2.43
C GLY A 17 -10.55 -43.42 -2.78
N CYS A 18 -10.14 -44.38 -1.95
CA CYS A 18 -9.10 -45.34 -2.29
C CYS A 18 -9.68 -46.52 -3.08
N ASN A 19 -8.83 -47.11 -3.92
CA ASN A 19 -8.90 -48.40 -4.65
C ASN A 19 -9.50 -48.47 -6.07
N ASP A 20 -8.59 -48.83 -6.98
CA ASP A 20 -8.62 -49.84 -8.05
C ASP A 20 -9.81 -49.95 -9.01
N ASP A 21 -9.46 -49.82 -10.30
CA ASP A 21 -10.08 -50.42 -11.49
C ASP A 21 -11.58 -50.22 -11.72
N ASN A 22 -11.95 -49.09 -12.33
CA ASN A 22 -12.65 -49.03 -13.63
C ASN A 22 -13.18 -47.62 -13.94
N THR A 23 -13.17 -47.28 -15.23
CA THR A 23 -13.73 -46.06 -15.83
C THR A 23 -15.09 -45.67 -15.24
N ASN A 24 -15.15 -44.52 -14.58
CA ASN A 24 -16.42 -43.85 -14.25
C ASN A 24 -16.40 -42.40 -14.77
N THR A 25 -17.41 -42.13 -15.59
CA THR A 25 -17.81 -40.84 -16.15
C THR A 25 -17.83 -39.73 -15.10
N ILE A 26 -17.12 -38.63 -15.38
CA ILE A 26 -17.24 -37.40 -14.62
C ILE A 26 -18.58 -36.75 -14.99
N GLU A 27 -19.55 -36.78 -14.08
CA GLU A 27 -20.76 -35.98 -14.21
C GLU A 27 -20.43 -34.49 -14.06
N VAL A 28 -20.65 -33.73 -15.13
CA VAL A 28 -20.53 -32.27 -15.12
C VAL A 28 -21.73 -31.71 -14.35
N ILE A 29 -21.47 -31.21 -13.13
CA ILE A 29 -22.44 -30.51 -12.30
C ILE A 29 -22.97 -29.32 -13.10
N LYS A 30 -24.26 -29.34 -13.42
CA LYS A 30 -24.91 -28.42 -14.37
C LYS A 30 -25.59 -27.21 -13.73
N GLU A 31 -25.50 -27.05 -12.42
CA GLU A 31 -26.17 -25.95 -11.71
C GLU A 31 -25.20 -25.22 -10.79
N VAL A 32 -24.84 -24.00 -11.19
CA VAL A 32 -24.23 -22.99 -10.33
C VAL A 32 -25.38 -22.30 -9.61
N GLU A 33 -25.67 -22.74 -8.39
CA GLU A 33 -26.69 -22.09 -7.57
C GLU A 33 -26.11 -20.76 -7.04
N VAL A 34 -26.65 -19.64 -7.53
CA VAL A 34 -26.27 -18.31 -7.05
C VAL A 34 -26.83 -18.14 -5.64
N ILE A 35 -26.03 -18.50 -4.64
CA ILE A 35 -26.34 -18.33 -3.22
C ILE A 35 -26.26 -16.85 -2.86
N LYS A 36 -27.32 -16.11 -3.19
CA LYS A 36 -27.69 -14.77 -2.70
C LYS A 36 -26.74 -13.63 -3.09
N GLU A 37 -27.25 -12.65 -3.87
CA GLU A 37 -26.62 -11.33 -3.99
C GLU A 37 -26.57 -10.70 -2.59
N VAL A 38 -25.39 -10.68 -1.96
CA VAL A 38 -25.17 -9.90 -0.74
C VAL A 38 -24.98 -8.45 -1.18
N GLU A 39 -25.99 -7.61 -0.93
CA GLU A 39 -25.81 -6.16 -0.99
C GLU A 39 -24.78 -5.75 0.06
N VAL A 40 -23.52 -5.65 -0.35
CA VAL A 40 -22.49 -4.99 0.44
C VAL A 40 -22.82 -3.51 0.39
N SER A 41 -23.40 -2.99 1.47
CA SER A 41 -23.54 -1.56 1.67
C SER A 41 -22.16 -0.93 1.45
N PRO A 42 -21.99 0.02 0.52
CA PRO A 42 -20.72 0.69 0.37
C PRO A 42 -20.36 1.28 1.73
N ALA A 43 -19.19 0.90 2.24
CA ALA A 43 -18.63 1.57 3.41
C ALA A 43 -18.69 3.08 3.14
N PRO A 44 -19.13 3.90 4.12
CA PRO A 44 -19.30 5.32 3.88
C PRO A 44 -18.01 5.88 3.31
N VAL A 45 -18.08 6.36 2.07
CA VAL A 45 -16.97 7.04 1.42
C VAL A 45 -16.69 8.22 2.33
N THR A 46 -15.58 8.16 3.06
CA THR A 46 -15.25 9.20 4.03
C THR A 46 -15.20 10.52 3.28
N ALA A 47 -15.72 11.60 3.88
CA ALA A 47 -15.76 12.93 3.27
C ALA A 47 -14.36 13.58 3.13
N VAL A 48 -13.29 12.79 3.07
CA VAL A 48 -11.90 13.21 3.04
C VAL A 48 -11.62 13.90 1.70
N LYS A 49 -11.34 15.20 1.78
CA LYS A 49 -11.07 16.03 0.60
C LYS A 49 -9.59 16.07 0.22
N ASN A 50 -8.73 15.98 1.24
CA ASN A 50 -7.29 16.24 1.15
C ASN A 50 -6.52 15.06 1.74
N VAL A 51 -5.43 14.68 1.08
CA VAL A 51 -4.47 13.68 1.55
C VAL A 51 -3.09 14.32 1.52
N ILE A 52 -2.37 14.28 2.63
CA ILE A 52 -0.99 14.73 2.74
C ILE A 52 -0.17 13.50 3.13
N LEU A 53 0.75 13.10 2.25
CA LEU A 53 1.68 12.00 2.50
C LEU A 53 3.06 12.60 2.80
N MET A 54 3.61 12.28 3.96
CA MET A 54 4.95 12.68 4.37
C MET A 54 5.84 11.43 4.43
N ILE A 55 6.94 11.44 3.69
CA ILE A 55 7.89 10.31 3.62
C ILE A 55 9.22 10.78 4.20
N GLY A 56 9.64 10.17 5.30
CA GLY A 56 11.03 10.25 5.77
C GLY A 56 11.84 9.13 5.13
N ASP A 57 12.62 9.45 4.10
CA ASP A 57 13.46 8.44 3.42
C ASP A 57 14.49 7.85 4.40
N GLY A 58 14.52 6.54 4.53
CA GLY A 58 15.35 5.83 5.52
C GLY A 58 14.91 6.00 6.99
N MET A 59 13.73 6.56 7.26
CA MET A 59 13.23 6.80 8.62
C MET A 59 12.57 5.55 9.22
N GLY A 60 13.39 4.55 9.56
CA GLY A 60 12.93 3.36 10.29
C GLY A 60 12.60 3.64 11.76
N PRO A 61 12.06 2.65 12.49
CA PRO A 61 11.81 2.76 13.94
C PRO A 61 13.04 3.21 14.73
N GLN A 62 14.24 2.86 14.27
CA GLN A 62 15.51 3.26 14.88
C GLN A 62 15.72 4.78 14.81
N GLN A 63 15.49 5.40 13.67
CA GLN A 63 15.60 6.85 13.47
C GLN A 63 14.50 7.60 14.23
N VAL A 64 13.28 7.04 14.27
CA VAL A 64 12.20 7.57 15.11
C VAL A 64 12.59 7.53 16.58
N GLY A 65 13.09 6.40 17.07
CA GLY A 65 13.57 6.27 18.45
C GLY A 65 14.67 7.27 18.80
N LEU A 66 15.63 7.49 17.89
CA LEU A 66 16.65 8.52 18.06
C LEU A 66 16.06 9.93 18.21
N LEU A 67 15.10 10.30 17.35
CA LEU A 67 14.43 11.60 17.44
C LEU A 67 13.70 11.76 18.77
N GLU A 68 12.92 10.76 19.17
CA GLU A 68 12.12 10.81 20.40
C GLU A 68 13.00 10.86 21.65
N GLU A 69 14.06 10.06 21.72
CA GLU A 69 15.01 10.08 22.83
C GLU A 69 15.77 11.42 22.92
N TYR A 70 16.16 12.00 21.78
CA TYR A 70 16.72 13.34 21.75
C TYR A 70 15.72 14.40 22.25
N ALA A 71 14.47 14.33 21.80
CA ALA A 71 13.43 15.28 22.20
C ALA A 71 13.10 15.17 23.69
N GLN A 72 13.06 13.96 24.23
CA GLN A 72 12.59 13.68 25.60
C GLN A 72 13.68 13.72 26.65
N ARG A 73 14.92 13.32 26.32
CA ARG A 73 15.96 13.06 27.33
C ARG A 73 17.26 13.84 27.14
N ALA A 74 17.48 14.50 26.01
CA ALA A 74 18.71 15.27 25.84
C ALA A 74 18.71 16.49 26.77
N PRO A 75 19.76 16.72 27.61
CA PRO A 75 19.77 17.81 28.59
C PRO A 75 19.53 19.20 27.99
N ASN A 76 20.08 19.43 26.79
CA ASN A 76 19.96 20.68 26.05
C ASN A 76 19.12 20.49 24.78
N SER A 77 18.03 19.73 24.86
CA SER A 77 17.15 19.53 23.71
C SER A 77 16.50 20.84 23.27
N VAL A 78 16.46 21.07 21.95
CA VAL A 78 15.69 22.20 21.39
C VAL A 78 14.18 22.06 21.63
N TYR A 79 13.72 20.86 22.03
CA TYR A 79 12.33 20.57 22.38
C TYR A 79 11.98 20.89 23.84
N ASN A 80 12.94 21.28 24.69
CA ASN A 80 12.69 21.69 26.08
C ASN A 80 11.65 22.82 26.18
N SER A 81 11.68 23.75 25.23
CA SER A 81 10.70 24.85 25.13
C SER A 81 9.33 24.42 24.57
N LYS A 82 9.19 23.17 24.13
CA LYS A 82 8.02 22.60 23.45
C LYS A 82 7.47 21.39 24.21
N ASN A 83 7.62 21.36 25.53
CA ASN A 83 7.20 20.26 26.40
C ASN A 83 7.79 18.90 25.99
N ASN A 84 8.97 18.89 25.35
CA ASN A 84 9.65 17.67 24.90
C ASN A 84 8.85 16.81 23.91
N GLU A 85 7.83 17.37 23.25
CA GLU A 85 6.93 16.62 22.38
C GLU A 85 7.20 16.93 20.90
N THR A 86 7.41 15.87 20.10
CA THR A 86 7.63 16.02 18.65
C THR A 86 6.30 16.08 17.91
N ALA A 87 6.32 16.58 16.67
CA ALA A 87 5.13 16.52 15.82
C ALA A 87 4.72 15.07 15.49
N LEU A 88 5.69 14.15 15.45
CA LEU A 88 5.43 12.74 15.20
C LEU A 88 4.71 12.10 16.39
N SER A 89 5.14 12.37 17.64
CA SER A 89 4.43 11.89 18.83
C SER A 89 3.03 12.49 18.92
N LYS A 90 2.86 13.79 18.62
CA LYS A 90 1.53 14.43 18.55
C LYS A 90 0.60 13.74 17.56
N LEU A 91 1.10 13.45 16.35
CA LEU A 91 0.33 12.80 15.29
C LEU A 91 0.00 11.35 15.65
N ALA A 92 0.93 10.63 16.27
CA ALA A 92 0.69 9.27 16.77
C ALA A 92 -0.36 9.24 17.88
N ASN A 93 -0.29 10.16 18.85
CA ASN A 93 -1.20 10.25 19.99
C ASN A 93 -2.65 10.56 19.58
N HIS A 94 -2.86 11.32 18.51
CA HIS A 94 -4.18 11.68 17.99
C HIS A 94 -4.61 10.84 16.77
N GLY A 95 -3.80 9.85 16.40
CA GLY A 95 -3.99 9.06 15.20
C GLY A 95 -3.84 7.57 15.46
N HIS A 96 -3.35 6.86 14.45
CA HIS A 96 -3.07 5.44 14.53
C HIS A 96 -1.66 5.16 14.02
N LEU A 97 -1.03 4.14 14.60
CA LEU A 97 0.24 3.61 14.15
C LEU A 97 0.02 2.26 13.48
N GLY A 98 0.73 2.06 12.37
CA GLY A 98 0.74 0.80 11.63
C GLY A 98 2.16 0.40 11.30
N LEU A 99 2.37 -0.90 11.05
CA LEU A 99 3.62 -1.45 10.56
C LEU A 99 3.41 -1.89 9.11
N SER A 100 4.34 -1.50 8.24
CA SER A 100 4.31 -1.87 6.82
C SER A 100 5.61 -2.58 6.45
N LEU A 101 5.48 -3.71 5.76
CA LEU A 101 6.58 -4.31 5.03
C LEU A 101 6.76 -3.56 3.70
N ASN A 102 7.99 -3.52 3.18
CA ASN A 102 8.37 -2.68 2.03
C ASN A 102 9.23 -3.42 1.00
N ALA A 103 9.29 -4.75 1.07
CA ALA A 103 10.15 -5.55 0.20
C ALA A 103 9.74 -5.41 -1.29
N PRO A 104 10.71 -5.34 -2.22
CA PRO A 104 10.45 -5.50 -3.64
C PRO A 104 9.88 -6.87 -4.00
N HIS A 105 9.20 -6.95 -5.14
CA HIS A 105 8.54 -8.16 -5.64
C HIS A 105 8.95 -8.46 -7.09
N GLY A 106 8.54 -9.62 -7.61
CA GLY A 106 8.83 -10.02 -8.99
C GLY A 106 10.25 -10.55 -9.19
N SER A 107 10.63 -10.78 -10.46
CA SER A 107 11.92 -11.39 -10.82
C SER A 107 13.13 -10.50 -10.51
N SER A 108 12.95 -9.18 -10.50
CA SER A 108 13.97 -8.21 -10.07
C SER A 108 13.87 -7.88 -8.57
N GLY A 109 12.99 -8.53 -7.82
CA GLY A 109 12.80 -8.26 -6.40
C GLY A 109 13.96 -8.74 -5.51
N SER A 110 14.37 -7.91 -4.56
CA SER A 110 15.33 -8.24 -3.49
C SER A 110 14.64 -8.34 -2.13
N LEU A 111 15.33 -8.84 -1.11
CA LEU A 111 14.86 -8.79 0.28
C LEU A 111 14.87 -7.37 0.85
N VAL A 112 15.79 -6.53 0.38
CA VAL A 112 15.97 -5.15 0.85
C VAL A 112 15.51 -4.20 -0.25
N THR A 113 14.64 -3.26 0.13
CA THR A 113 14.09 -2.27 -0.79
C THR A 113 15.04 -1.13 -1.05
N ASP A 114 14.85 -0.50 -2.20
CA ASP A 114 15.39 0.81 -2.55
C ASP A 114 14.27 1.87 -2.56
N SER A 115 14.65 3.15 -2.60
CA SER A 115 13.67 4.26 -2.55
C SER A 115 12.75 4.29 -3.77
N ALA A 116 13.16 3.80 -4.95
CA ALA A 116 12.33 3.79 -6.14
C ALA A 116 11.23 2.75 -6.02
N CYS A 117 11.58 1.52 -5.69
CA CYS A 117 10.60 0.44 -5.47
C CYS A 117 9.60 0.82 -4.38
N SER A 118 10.09 1.24 -3.21
CA SER A 118 9.22 1.57 -2.08
C SER A 118 8.28 2.75 -2.39
N ALA A 119 8.77 3.80 -3.05
CA ALA A 119 7.93 4.93 -3.44
C ALA A 119 6.93 4.54 -4.53
N THR A 120 7.29 3.69 -5.48
CA THR A 120 6.38 3.15 -6.51
C THR A 120 5.25 2.36 -5.88
N GLN A 121 5.56 1.46 -4.93
CA GLN A 121 4.54 0.68 -4.23
C GLN A 121 3.56 1.60 -3.47
N LEU A 122 4.07 2.63 -2.79
CA LEU A 122 3.26 3.64 -2.10
C LEU A 122 2.41 4.49 -3.06
N ALA A 123 2.99 4.91 -4.19
CA ALA A 123 2.33 5.78 -5.15
C ALA A 123 1.24 5.07 -5.93
N THR A 124 1.43 3.80 -6.27
CA THR A 124 0.56 3.05 -7.16
C THR A 124 -0.42 2.13 -6.42
N GLY A 125 -0.03 1.68 -5.22
CA GLY A 125 -0.77 0.72 -4.41
C GLY A 125 -0.60 -0.74 -4.87
N ILE A 126 0.43 -1.03 -5.66
CA ILE A 126 0.71 -2.39 -6.17
C ILE A 126 2.17 -2.78 -5.93
N ALA A 127 2.47 -4.07 -6.07
CA ALA A 127 3.82 -4.59 -5.98
C ALA A 127 4.69 -4.11 -7.17
N ALA A 128 5.95 -3.78 -6.88
CA ALA A 128 6.94 -3.33 -7.87
C ALA A 128 8.28 -4.05 -7.66
N GLY A 129 9.09 -4.13 -8.73
CA GLY A 129 10.45 -4.64 -8.70
C GLY A 129 11.47 -3.64 -8.16
N SER A 130 12.68 -4.11 -7.86
CA SER A 130 13.76 -3.23 -7.38
C SER A 130 14.11 -2.17 -8.43
N GLU A 131 14.43 -0.96 -7.97
CA GLU A 131 14.80 0.22 -8.76
C GLU A 131 13.72 0.74 -9.75
N MET A 132 12.51 0.17 -9.74
CA MET A 132 11.43 0.58 -10.64
C MET A 132 10.74 1.88 -10.20
N ILE A 133 10.45 2.76 -11.15
CA ILE A 133 9.77 4.05 -10.95
C ILE A 133 8.41 4.00 -11.66
N GLY A 134 7.30 3.98 -10.93
CA GLY A 134 5.96 4.03 -11.51
C GLY A 134 5.56 2.80 -12.35
N LEU A 135 6.29 1.69 -12.24
CA LEU A 135 6.05 0.46 -12.99
C LEU A 135 5.64 -0.70 -12.06
N ASP A 136 4.87 -1.65 -12.60
CA ASP A 136 4.67 -2.96 -11.95
C ASP A 136 5.89 -3.89 -12.16
N THR A 137 5.84 -5.08 -11.57
CA THR A 137 6.92 -6.09 -11.67
C THR A 137 7.21 -6.59 -13.09
N GLU A 138 6.33 -6.31 -14.06
CA GLU A 138 6.48 -6.68 -15.48
C GLU A 138 6.97 -5.49 -16.33
N GLY A 139 7.09 -4.30 -15.74
CA GLY A 139 7.50 -3.08 -16.44
C GLY A 139 6.33 -2.32 -17.08
N ASN A 140 5.08 -2.66 -16.77
CA ASN A 140 3.93 -1.91 -17.25
C ASN A 140 3.77 -0.62 -16.44
N LYS A 141 3.31 0.46 -17.10
CA LYS A 141 3.05 1.76 -16.44
C LYS A 141 1.78 1.69 -15.60
N ILE A 142 1.84 2.21 -14.38
CA ILE A 142 0.74 2.11 -13.43
C ILE A 142 0.36 3.49 -12.91
N ALA A 143 -0.93 3.82 -13.04
CA ALA A 143 -1.46 5.10 -12.59
C ALA A 143 -1.20 5.32 -11.09
N THR A 144 -0.46 6.38 -10.79
CA THR A 144 -0.13 6.83 -9.45
C THR A 144 -1.33 7.51 -8.77
N ILE A 145 -1.27 7.65 -7.44
CA ILE A 145 -2.27 8.37 -6.66
C ILE A 145 -2.36 9.85 -7.07
N LEU A 146 -1.25 10.44 -7.52
CA LEU A 146 -1.21 11.83 -7.96
C LEU A 146 -1.94 12.00 -9.30
N GLU A 147 -1.71 11.09 -10.25
CA GLU A 147 -2.45 11.08 -11.52
C GLU A 147 -3.95 10.81 -11.30
N LYS A 148 -4.30 9.87 -10.42
CA LYS A 148 -5.69 9.60 -10.02
C LYS A 148 -6.33 10.87 -9.43
N ALA A 149 -5.64 11.57 -8.52
CA ALA A 149 -6.13 12.82 -7.94
C ALA A 149 -6.34 13.92 -9.00
N LYS A 150 -5.38 14.07 -9.93
CA LYS A 150 -5.48 15.02 -11.03
C LYS A 150 -6.66 14.70 -11.96
N ALA A 151 -6.87 13.44 -12.30
CA ALA A 151 -8.01 12.99 -13.12
C ALA A 151 -9.36 13.26 -12.44
N MET A 152 -9.40 13.30 -11.10
CA MET A 152 -10.57 13.70 -10.32
C MET A 152 -10.73 15.22 -10.18
N GLY A 153 -9.91 16.04 -10.87
CA GLY A 153 -9.95 17.50 -10.80
C GLY A 153 -9.38 18.07 -9.50
N LYS A 154 -8.61 17.29 -8.73
CA LYS A 154 -7.94 17.78 -7.51
C LYS A 154 -6.60 18.44 -7.86
N ALA A 155 -6.22 19.43 -7.07
CA ALA A 155 -4.86 19.97 -7.10
C ALA A 155 -3.87 18.91 -6.55
N THR A 156 -2.65 18.92 -7.09
CA THR A 156 -1.59 17.99 -6.72
C THR A 156 -0.26 18.74 -6.55
N GLY A 157 0.64 18.20 -5.73
CA GLY A 157 1.94 18.80 -5.48
C GLY A 157 2.95 17.80 -4.92
N LEU A 158 4.23 18.03 -5.22
CA LEU A 158 5.37 17.28 -4.72
C LEU A 158 6.36 18.26 -4.08
N VAL A 159 6.86 17.94 -2.88
CA VAL A 159 7.85 18.73 -2.15
C VAL A 159 8.92 17.77 -1.65
N SER A 160 10.19 18.13 -1.88
CA SER A 160 11.34 17.37 -1.39
C SER A 160 12.51 18.31 -1.14
N ASP A 161 13.34 17.97 -0.17
CA ASP A 161 14.66 18.57 0.10
C ASP A 161 15.79 17.94 -0.74
N THR A 162 15.48 16.89 -1.50
CA THR A 162 16.38 16.30 -2.51
C THR A 162 16.17 16.94 -3.89
N ARG A 163 16.46 16.22 -4.97
CA ARG A 163 16.10 16.65 -6.33
C ARG A 163 14.66 16.25 -6.61
N ILE A 164 13.91 17.08 -7.34
CA ILE A 164 12.54 16.72 -7.76
C ILE A 164 12.49 15.46 -8.63
N THR A 165 13.62 15.10 -9.26
CA THR A 165 13.82 13.88 -10.05
C THR A 165 14.45 12.74 -9.26
N HIS A 166 14.65 12.88 -7.94
CA HIS A 166 15.05 11.77 -7.08
C HIS A 166 13.95 10.69 -7.07
N ALA A 167 14.33 9.45 -6.74
CA ALA A 167 13.45 8.29 -6.82
C ALA A 167 12.08 8.51 -6.14
N THR A 168 12.10 9.02 -4.91
CA THR A 168 10.91 9.21 -4.07
C THR A 168 9.87 10.14 -4.69
N PRO A 169 10.17 11.40 -5.07
CA PRO A 169 9.21 12.23 -5.80
C PRO A 169 8.92 11.72 -7.22
N ALA A 170 9.90 11.16 -7.93
CA ALA A 170 9.73 10.69 -9.31
C ALA A 170 8.68 9.58 -9.43
N ALA A 171 8.62 8.65 -8.47
CA ALA A 171 7.66 7.54 -8.46
C ALA A 171 6.17 7.97 -8.44
N PHE A 172 5.88 9.23 -8.11
CA PHE A 172 4.52 9.79 -8.14
C PHE A 172 4.17 10.51 -9.45
N ALA A 173 5.13 10.72 -10.36
CA ALA A 173 4.93 11.54 -11.54
C ALA A 173 5.74 11.11 -12.79
N ALA A 174 6.38 9.94 -12.75
CA ALA A 174 7.18 9.38 -13.84
C ALA A 174 7.00 7.85 -13.96
N HIS A 175 7.38 7.30 -15.11
CA HIS A 175 7.41 5.87 -15.44
C HIS A 175 8.62 5.54 -16.30
#